data_AF-A0A8T5ADA6-F1
#
_entry.id   AF-A0A8T5ADA6-F1
#
_cell.length_a   1.000
_cell.length_b   1.000
_cell.length_c   1.000
_cell.angle_alpha   90.00
_cell.angle_beta   90.00
_cell.angle_gamma   90.00
#
_symmetry.space_group_name_H-M   'P 1'
#
loop_
_entity.id
_entity.type
_entity.pdbx_description
1 polymer ?
#
loop_
_entity_poly.entity_id
_entity_poly.type
_entity_poly.pdbx_seq_one_letter_code
_entity_poly.pdbx_strand_id
1 'polypeptide(L)'
;MERAAYITKIENILRIDTKFYQRIYFGQEFCERLLPSPEDLKRAIDFARENKLQFTLITPYVTNRGLRELRYLLDLIASETPQNEVVFNDYGVLRMLKRRYPELKPVMGRLLNKMKRDPRILFIASMLPIDAIRYFRGLSIDNPIYRDFLIQNNITRIELDNVFQGFDINLSISGISASIYVPYAYVTTTRACLAINCDVYGMEDIVGIFPCKRECQKYTFYLKSSAMPTILIRKGNTIFVRNEKVPSYIDKIGVDRIVYEIDLI
;
A
#
# COMPACT_ATOMS: atom_id res chain seq x y z
N MET A 1 18.06 -3.12 8.04
CA MET A 1 16.87 -2.73 7.27
C MET A 1 16.32 -3.96 6.58
N GLU A 2 15.09 -4.34 6.91
CA GLU A 2 14.38 -5.48 6.32
C GLU A 2 14.00 -5.16 4.87
N ARG A 3 14.12 -6.15 3.98
CA ARG A 3 13.69 -6.05 2.58
C ARG A 3 12.50 -6.96 2.37
N ALA A 4 11.43 -6.41 1.82
CA ALA A 4 10.22 -7.15 1.52
C ALA A 4 9.90 -7.07 0.04
N ALA A 5 9.49 -8.19 -0.56
CA ALA A 5 8.95 -8.23 -1.91
C ALA A 5 7.43 -8.09 -1.85
N TYR A 6 6.86 -7.15 -2.58
CA TYR A 6 5.43 -7.01 -2.76
C TYR A 6 5.03 -7.47 -4.15
N ILE A 7 4.19 -8.51 -4.17
CA ILE A 7 3.53 -9.02 -5.36
C ILE A 7 2.01 -8.91 -5.22
N THR A 8 1.36 -8.58 -6.32
CA THR A 8 -0.09 -8.44 -6.42
C THR A 8 -0.74 -9.62 -7.15
N LYS A 9 0.08 -10.43 -7.83
CA LYS A 9 -0.30 -11.60 -8.61
C LYS A 9 0.50 -12.82 -8.16
N ILE A 10 -0.19 -13.93 -7.94
CA ILE A 10 0.46 -15.16 -7.47
C ILE A 10 1.42 -15.73 -8.52
N GLU A 11 1.15 -15.49 -9.81
CA GLU A 11 1.98 -15.95 -10.92
C GLU A 11 3.40 -15.37 -10.88
N ASN A 12 3.57 -14.24 -10.19
CA ASN A 12 4.86 -13.57 -10.05
C ASN A 12 5.65 -14.01 -8.82
N ILE A 13 5.15 -14.97 -8.02
CA ILE A 13 5.84 -15.41 -6.80
C ILE A 13 7.23 -16.00 -7.06
N LEU A 14 7.41 -16.63 -8.23
CA LEU A 14 8.70 -17.19 -8.66
C LEU A 14 9.73 -16.12 -9.05
N ARG A 15 9.32 -14.85 -9.17
CA ARG A 15 10.24 -13.73 -9.40
C ARG A 15 10.92 -13.23 -8.12
N ILE A 16 10.51 -13.74 -6.95
CA ILE A 16 11.04 -13.33 -5.66
C ILE A 16 12.38 -14.01 -5.43
N ASP A 17 13.46 -13.22 -5.34
CA ASP A 17 14.75 -13.71 -4.86
C ASP A 17 14.69 -13.92 -3.33
N THR A 18 14.49 -15.16 -2.93
CA THR A 18 14.33 -15.56 -1.52
C THR A 18 15.61 -15.42 -0.70
N LYS A 19 16.76 -15.15 -1.33
CA LYS A 19 18.00 -14.80 -0.63
C LYS A 19 18.10 -13.30 -0.36
N PHE A 20 17.47 -12.48 -1.20
CA PHE A 20 17.51 -11.02 -1.08
C PHE A 20 16.42 -10.47 -0.15
N TYR A 21 15.23 -11.07 -0.18
CA TYR A 21 14.08 -10.64 0.62
C TYR A 21 13.94 -11.47 1.91
N GLN A 22 13.42 -10.85 2.97
CA GLN A 22 13.13 -11.50 4.25
C GLN A 22 11.61 -11.67 4.48
N ARG A 23 10.81 -10.98 3.67
CA ARG A 23 9.35 -10.91 3.81
C ARG A 23 8.66 -10.82 2.46
N ILE A 24 7.47 -11.40 2.38
CA ILE A 24 6.56 -11.25 1.24
C ILE A 24 5.32 -10.48 1.69
N TYR A 25 4.99 -9.46 0.91
CA TYR A 25 3.71 -8.80 0.91
C TYR A 25 2.88 -9.36 -0.25
N PHE A 26 1.67 -9.80 0.05
CA PHE A 26 0.75 -10.32 -0.97
C PHE A 26 -0.65 -9.75 -0.77
N GLY A 27 -1.34 -9.45 -1.86
CA GLY A 27 -2.70 -8.93 -1.85
C GLY A 27 -2.85 -7.67 -2.68
N GLN A 28 -3.82 -6.83 -2.33
CA GLN A 28 -4.19 -5.65 -3.11
C GLN A 28 -4.48 -4.48 -2.20
N GLU A 29 -3.91 -3.32 -2.51
CA GLU A 29 -4.04 -2.13 -1.66
C GLU A 29 -5.19 -1.20 -2.07
N PHE A 30 -5.57 -1.20 -3.35
CA PHE A 30 -6.42 -0.13 -3.89
C PHE A 30 -7.80 -0.57 -4.40
N CYS A 31 -8.05 -1.87 -4.58
CA CYS A 31 -9.28 -2.32 -5.22
C CYS A 31 -9.79 -3.66 -4.65
N GLU A 32 -10.98 -3.65 -4.05
CA GLU A 32 -11.64 -4.85 -3.53
C GLU A 32 -11.91 -5.91 -4.61
N ARG A 33 -12.08 -5.51 -5.89
CA ARG A 33 -12.35 -6.45 -6.99
C ARG A 33 -11.14 -7.31 -7.37
N LEU A 34 -9.95 -6.92 -6.90
CA LEU A 34 -8.70 -7.63 -7.13
C LEU A 34 -8.28 -8.50 -5.95
N LEU A 35 -9.07 -8.56 -4.86
CA LEU A 35 -8.77 -9.44 -3.73
C LEU A 35 -8.38 -10.85 -4.22
N PRO A 36 -7.29 -11.43 -3.67
CA PRO A 36 -6.82 -12.74 -4.09
C PRO A 36 -7.86 -13.80 -3.74
N SER A 37 -7.82 -14.92 -4.45
CA SER A 37 -8.58 -16.09 -4.04
C SER A 37 -7.95 -16.71 -2.77
N PRO A 38 -8.71 -17.48 -1.98
CA PRO A 38 -8.14 -18.25 -0.87
C PRO A 38 -7.02 -19.20 -1.31
N GLU A 39 -7.13 -19.78 -2.51
CA GLU A 39 -6.10 -20.66 -3.09
C GLU A 39 -4.80 -19.89 -3.37
N ASP A 40 -4.89 -18.72 -3.98
CA ASP A 40 -3.70 -17.89 -4.25
C ASP A 40 -3.05 -17.43 -2.94
N LEU A 41 -3.85 -17.06 -1.94
CA LEU A 41 -3.35 -16.70 -0.62
C LEU A 41 -2.64 -17.88 0.05
N LYS A 42 -3.23 -19.08 -0.01
CA LYS A 42 -2.62 -20.30 0.54
C LYS A 42 -1.27 -20.58 -0.12
N ARG A 43 -1.20 -20.50 -1.44
CA ARG A 43 0.06 -20.67 -2.21
C ARG A 43 1.12 -19.64 -1.80
N ALA A 44 0.73 -18.38 -1.58
CA ALA A 44 1.65 -17.35 -1.13
C ALA A 44 2.19 -17.61 0.29
N ILE A 45 1.33 -18.07 1.21
CA ILE A 45 1.71 -18.45 2.57
C ILE A 45 2.65 -19.66 2.56
N ASP A 46 2.34 -20.70 1.78
CA ASP A 46 3.15 -21.91 1.71
C ASP A 46 4.54 -21.62 1.13
N PHE A 47 4.62 -20.82 0.06
CA PHE A 47 5.89 -20.37 -0.48
C PHE A 47 6.71 -19.58 0.55
N ALA A 48 6.08 -18.66 1.30
CA ALA A 48 6.78 -17.92 2.36
C ALA A 48 7.32 -18.87 3.44
N ARG A 49 6.52 -19.86 3.87
CA ARG A 49 6.92 -20.86 4.86
C ARG A 49 8.10 -21.71 4.37
N GLU A 50 8.00 -22.28 3.18
CA GLU A 50 9.03 -23.13 2.57
C GLU A 50 10.38 -22.41 2.46
N ASN A 51 10.33 -21.11 2.18
CA ASN A 51 11.50 -20.25 2.04
C ASN A 51 11.88 -19.51 3.33
N LYS A 52 11.23 -19.79 4.47
CA LYS A 52 11.47 -19.15 5.78
C LYS A 52 11.35 -17.62 5.74
N LEU A 53 10.43 -17.10 4.93
CA LEU A 53 10.11 -15.69 4.79
C LEU A 53 8.96 -15.32 5.73
N GLN A 54 8.98 -14.10 6.24
CA GLN A 54 7.82 -13.53 6.93
C GLN A 54 6.72 -13.18 5.92
N PHE A 55 5.47 -13.12 6.37
CA PHE A 55 4.32 -12.88 5.50
C PHE A 55 3.48 -11.70 5.97
N THR A 56 3.03 -10.90 5.01
CA THR A 56 2.12 -9.77 5.20
C THR A 56 1.01 -9.80 4.16
N LEU A 57 -0.25 -9.80 4.61
CA LEU A 57 -1.41 -9.63 3.73
C LEU A 57 -1.74 -8.15 3.58
N ILE A 58 -1.88 -7.66 2.35
CA ILE A 58 -2.37 -6.30 2.08
C ILE A 58 -3.85 -6.34 1.70
N THR A 59 -4.64 -5.49 2.36
CA THR A 59 -6.07 -5.35 2.11
C THR A 59 -6.41 -3.94 1.61
N PRO A 60 -7.38 -3.80 0.69
CA PRO A 60 -7.79 -2.50 0.18
C PRO A 60 -8.85 -1.88 1.08
N TYR A 61 -9.27 -0.65 0.74
CA TYR A 61 -10.56 -0.16 1.22
C TYR A 61 -11.70 -0.95 0.58
N VAL A 62 -12.73 -1.25 1.34
CA VAL A 62 -13.75 -2.25 0.96
C VAL A 62 -15.16 -1.80 1.29
N THR A 63 -16.13 -2.34 0.56
CA THR A 63 -17.54 -2.27 0.93
C THR A 63 -17.91 -3.35 1.94
N ASN A 64 -19.17 -3.35 2.37
CA ASN A 64 -19.76 -4.48 3.10
C ASN A 64 -19.58 -5.81 2.37
N ARG A 65 -19.56 -5.83 1.03
CA ARG A 65 -19.25 -7.06 0.27
C ARG A 65 -17.79 -7.46 0.46
N GLY A 66 -16.86 -6.54 0.23
CA GLY A 66 -15.43 -6.81 0.40
C GLY A 66 -15.07 -7.22 1.84
N LEU A 67 -15.73 -6.67 2.86
CA LEU A 67 -15.58 -7.11 4.25
C LEU A 67 -16.00 -8.58 4.44
N ARG A 68 -17.04 -9.07 3.74
CA ARG A 68 -17.42 -10.49 3.81
C ARG A 68 -16.39 -11.37 3.13
N GLU A 69 -15.86 -10.95 1.98
CA GLU A 69 -14.83 -11.67 1.24
C GLU A 69 -13.52 -11.74 2.04
N LEU A 70 -13.12 -10.63 2.66
CA LEU A 70 -11.92 -10.57 3.50
C LEU A 70 -11.97 -11.52 4.71
N ARG A 71 -13.15 -11.84 5.26
CA ARG A 71 -13.23 -12.79 6.38
C ARG A 71 -12.62 -14.14 6.03
N TYR A 72 -12.91 -14.67 4.85
CA TYR A 72 -12.35 -15.96 4.42
C TYR A 72 -10.82 -15.92 4.31
N LEU A 73 -10.28 -14.79 3.84
CA LEU A 73 -8.83 -14.59 3.75
C LEU A 73 -8.18 -14.43 5.13
N LEU A 74 -8.86 -13.73 6.06
CA LEU A 74 -8.41 -13.55 7.42
C LEU A 74 -8.48 -14.83 8.25
N ASP A 75 -9.53 -15.64 8.08
CA ASP A 75 -9.65 -16.97 8.70
C ASP A 75 -8.49 -17.87 8.28
N LEU A 76 -8.15 -17.85 6.97
CA LEU A 76 -7.04 -18.63 6.43
C LEU A 76 -5.70 -18.18 7.04
N ILE A 77 -5.34 -16.90 6.94
CA ILE A 77 -4.04 -16.41 7.45
C ILE A 77 -3.90 -16.57 8.97
N ALA A 78 -5.00 -16.44 9.72
CA ALA A 78 -5.05 -16.66 11.16
C ALA A 78 -4.75 -18.12 11.53
N SER A 79 -5.28 -19.07 10.75
CA SER A 79 -5.09 -20.51 10.99
C SER A 79 -3.68 -21.01 10.68
N GLU A 80 -2.97 -20.35 9.76
CA GLU A 80 -1.71 -20.87 9.22
C GLU A 80 -0.49 -20.51 10.07
N THR A 81 -0.42 -19.29 10.61
CA THR A 81 0.69 -18.86 11.49
C THR A 81 0.27 -17.68 12.37
N PRO A 82 0.46 -17.75 13.69
CA PRO A 82 0.18 -16.62 14.57
C PRO A 82 1.12 -15.46 14.24
N GLN A 83 0.69 -14.22 14.50
CA GLN A 83 1.50 -13.01 14.38
C GLN A 83 1.84 -12.55 12.95
N ASN A 84 1.16 -13.08 11.92
CA ASN A 84 1.21 -12.52 10.57
C ASN A 84 0.69 -11.07 10.55
N GLU A 85 1.29 -10.24 9.69
CA GLU A 85 0.89 -8.85 9.55
C GLU A 85 -0.26 -8.71 8.54
N VAL A 86 -1.21 -7.82 8.84
CA VAL A 86 -2.27 -7.42 7.91
C VAL A 86 -2.24 -5.91 7.75
N VAL A 87 -1.86 -5.45 6.56
CA VAL A 87 -1.97 -4.05 6.17
C VAL A 87 -3.43 -3.73 5.89
N PHE A 88 -4.02 -2.87 6.72
CA PHE A 88 -5.39 -2.42 6.56
C PHE A 88 -5.45 -1.00 5.97
N ASN A 89 -6.33 -0.82 4.99
CA ASN A 89 -6.63 0.47 4.40
C ASN A 89 -8.08 0.92 4.64
N ASP A 90 -8.76 0.24 5.58
CA ASP A 90 -10.17 0.47 5.94
C ASP A 90 -10.35 0.31 7.44
N TYR A 91 -11.04 1.25 8.10
CA TYR A 91 -11.31 1.15 9.54
C TYR A 91 -12.28 0.01 9.89
N GLY A 92 -13.13 -0.41 8.95
CA GLY A 92 -13.95 -1.62 9.08
C GLY A 92 -13.11 -2.89 9.14
N VAL A 93 -12.00 -2.93 8.39
CA VAL A 93 -11.01 -4.03 8.45
C VAL A 93 -10.24 -3.98 9.77
N LEU A 94 -9.77 -2.80 10.20
CA LEU A 94 -9.15 -2.66 11.54
C LEU A 94 -10.07 -3.16 12.65
N ARG A 95 -11.34 -2.75 12.64
CA ARG A 95 -12.34 -3.20 13.61
C ARG A 95 -12.52 -4.72 13.59
N MET A 96 -12.48 -5.32 12.40
CA MET A 96 -12.59 -6.78 12.24
C MET A 96 -11.37 -7.50 12.81
N LEU A 97 -10.15 -7.04 12.48
CA LEU A 97 -8.90 -7.56 13.05
C LEU A 97 -8.94 -7.54 14.58
N LYS A 98 -9.27 -6.39 15.17
CA LYS A 98 -9.32 -6.25 16.64
C LYS A 98 -10.33 -7.15 17.34
N ARG A 99 -11.48 -7.40 16.71
CA ARG A 99 -12.58 -8.12 17.37
C ARG A 99 -12.56 -9.63 17.13
N ARG A 100 -11.96 -10.07 16.03
CA ARG A 100 -12.06 -11.47 15.58
C ARG A 100 -10.72 -12.15 15.39
N TYR A 101 -9.65 -11.39 15.16
CA TYR A 101 -8.33 -11.91 14.83
C TYR A 101 -7.24 -11.24 15.68
N PRO A 102 -7.34 -11.28 17.03
CA PRO A 102 -6.35 -10.66 17.92
C PRO A 102 -4.92 -11.23 17.78
N GLU A 103 -4.78 -12.42 17.19
CA GLU A 103 -3.51 -13.08 16.87
C GLU A 103 -2.79 -12.48 15.66
N LEU A 104 -3.49 -11.72 14.81
CA LEU A 104 -2.92 -11.01 13.67
C LEU A 104 -2.44 -9.62 14.07
N LYS A 105 -1.37 -9.14 13.43
CA LYS A 105 -0.78 -7.83 13.68
C LYS A 105 -1.34 -6.79 12.70
N PRO A 106 -2.17 -5.83 13.15
CA PRO A 106 -2.64 -4.77 12.27
C PRO A 106 -1.51 -3.79 11.94
N VAL A 107 -1.35 -3.49 10.65
CA VAL A 107 -0.40 -2.50 10.12
C VAL A 107 -1.19 -1.42 9.39
N MET A 108 -0.97 -0.14 9.72
CA MET A 108 -1.71 0.94 9.06
C MET A 108 -1.19 1.15 7.63
N GLY A 109 -2.05 0.92 6.64
CA GLY A 109 -1.71 1.08 5.23
C GLY A 109 -1.56 2.53 4.77
N ARG A 110 -1.02 2.70 3.55
CA ARG A 110 -0.66 4.02 3.00
C ARG A 110 -1.90 4.92 2.85
N LEU A 111 -3.08 4.36 2.62
CA LEU A 111 -4.31 5.13 2.39
C LEU A 111 -4.79 5.91 3.62
N LEU A 112 -4.30 5.57 4.82
CA LEU A 112 -4.76 6.16 6.07
C LEU A 112 -3.77 7.17 6.69
N ASN A 113 -2.51 7.23 6.20
CA ASN A 113 -1.46 8.03 6.82
C ASN A 113 -1.54 9.56 6.54
N LYS A 114 -2.45 10.00 5.65
CA LYS A 114 -2.69 11.41 5.23
C LYS A 114 -1.50 12.15 4.61
N MET A 115 -0.46 11.42 4.19
CA MET A 115 0.70 11.95 3.49
C MET A 115 0.29 12.69 2.20
N LYS A 116 1.02 13.77 1.87
CA LYS A 116 0.87 14.49 0.61
C LYS A 116 1.74 13.85 -0.46
N ARG A 117 1.16 13.62 -1.65
CA ARG A 117 1.77 12.75 -2.67
C ARG A 117 1.85 13.38 -4.05
N ASP A 118 1.61 14.69 -4.12
CA ASP A 118 1.68 15.42 -5.37
C ASP A 118 3.15 15.61 -5.76
N PRO A 119 3.60 15.07 -6.90
CA PRO A 119 5.00 15.19 -7.32
C PRO A 119 5.43 16.64 -7.59
N ARG A 120 4.48 17.57 -7.77
CA ARG A 120 4.76 18.99 -7.99
C ARG A 120 5.25 19.71 -6.74
N ILE A 121 5.02 19.14 -5.54
CA ILE A 121 5.43 19.76 -4.26
C ILE A 121 6.93 20.08 -4.27
N LEU A 122 7.77 19.17 -4.78
CA LEU A 122 9.21 19.39 -4.86
C LEU A 122 9.58 20.62 -5.70
N PHE A 123 8.84 20.89 -6.77
CA PHE A 123 9.13 21.97 -7.72
C PHE A 123 8.72 23.34 -7.20
N ILE A 124 7.69 23.40 -6.33
CA ILE A 124 7.26 24.64 -5.69
C ILE A 124 7.89 24.84 -4.32
N ALA A 125 8.63 23.86 -3.79
CA ALA A 125 9.14 23.87 -2.42
C ALA A 125 9.98 25.12 -2.10
N SER A 126 10.79 25.61 -3.06
CA SER A 126 11.61 26.83 -2.86
C SER A 126 10.79 28.12 -2.80
N MET A 127 9.55 28.10 -3.27
CA MET A 127 8.63 29.25 -3.26
C MET A 127 7.70 29.25 -2.02
N LEU A 128 7.73 28.18 -1.23
CA LEU A 128 6.85 28.00 -0.09
C LEU A 128 7.51 28.49 1.21
N PRO A 129 6.75 29.08 2.14
CA PRO A 129 7.21 29.30 3.50
C PRO A 129 7.65 28.00 4.16
N ILE A 130 8.61 28.07 5.08
CA ILE A 130 9.17 26.88 5.75
C ILE A 130 8.09 26.01 6.41
N ASP A 131 7.10 26.63 7.05
CA ASP A 131 6.01 25.89 7.73
C ASP A 131 5.11 25.15 6.74
N ALA A 132 4.93 25.67 5.53
CA ALA A 132 4.20 24.97 4.48
C ALA A 132 5.01 23.74 3.99
N ILE A 133 6.33 23.87 3.86
CA ILE A 133 7.20 22.72 3.52
C ILE A 133 7.11 21.64 4.59
N ARG A 134 7.18 22.02 5.88
CA ARG A 134 7.01 21.08 7.00
C ARG A 134 5.67 20.36 6.93
N TYR A 135 4.58 21.10 6.69
CA TYR A 135 3.26 20.52 6.51
C TYR A 135 3.20 19.48 5.37
N PHE A 136 3.81 19.76 4.22
CA PHE A 136 3.83 18.82 3.09
C PHE A 136 4.71 17.57 3.34
N ARG A 137 5.60 17.65 4.33
CA ARG A 137 6.51 16.58 4.75
C ARG A 137 6.06 15.81 6.00
N GLY A 138 4.96 16.24 6.62
CA GLY A 138 4.37 15.61 7.80
C GLY A 138 3.35 14.51 7.48
N LEU A 139 2.88 13.85 8.53
CA LEU A 139 1.93 12.74 8.52
C LEU A 139 0.80 12.95 9.54
N SER A 140 -0.25 12.15 9.43
CA SER A 140 -1.32 12.13 10.44
C SER A 140 -0.83 11.76 11.84
N ILE A 141 0.21 10.93 11.97
CA ILE A 141 0.78 10.50 13.27
C ILE A 141 1.54 11.61 14.03
N ASP A 142 1.83 12.73 13.36
CA ASP A 142 2.37 13.90 14.04
C ASP A 142 1.32 14.53 14.98
N ASN A 143 0.04 14.28 14.73
CA ASN A 143 -1.03 14.63 15.65
C ASN A 143 -1.05 13.66 16.85
N PRO A 144 -0.88 14.14 18.11
CA PRO A 144 -0.85 13.28 19.30
C PRO A 144 -2.12 12.44 19.49
N ILE A 145 -3.30 13.01 19.22
CA ILE A 145 -4.58 12.30 19.35
C ILE A 145 -4.63 11.11 18.38
N TYR A 146 -4.15 11.30 17.15
CA TYR A 146 -4.10 10.22 16.17
C TYR A 146 -3.05 9.17 16.54
N ARG A 147 -1.90 9.58 17.07
CA ARG A 147 -0.87 8.68 17.57
C ARG A 147 -1.38 7.80 18.72
N ASP A 148 -2.06 8.40 19.70
CA ASP A 148 -2.65 7.67 20.82
C ASP A 148 -3.70 6.68 20.34
N PHE A 149 -4.51 7.06 19.34
CA PHE A 149 -5.42 6.13 18.68
C PHE A 149 -4.67 4.93 18.10
N LEU A 150 -3.56 5.12 17.38
CA LEU A 150 -2.79 4.01 16.82
C LEU A 150 -2.26 3.07 17.93
N ILE A 151 -1.67 3.64 18.98
CA ILE A 151 -1.12 2.90 20.13
C ILE A 151 -2.21 2.09 20.84
N GLN A 152 -3.36 2.70 21.13
CA GLN A 152 -4.53 2.02 21.75
C GLN A 152 -5.14 0.91 20.88
N ASN A 153 -4.84 0.92 19.58
CA ASN A 153 -5.26 -0.11 18.64
C ASN A 153 -4.14 -1.13 18.34
N ASN A 154 -3.05 -1.15 19.13
CA ASN A 154 -1.90 -2.05 19.00
C ASN A 154 -1.22 -1.96 17.63
N ILE A 155 -1.23 -0.78 17.01
CA ILE A 155 -0.58 -0.54 15.74
C ILE A 155 0.86 -0.10 16.03
N THR A 156 1.82 -0.95 15.65
CA THR A 156 3.26 -0.71 15.87
C THR A 156 4.02 -0.44 14.58
N ARG A 157 3.34 -0.48 13.43
CA ARG A 157 3.91 -0.24 12.11
C ARG A 157 2.94 0.52 11.20
N ILE A 158 3.49 1.41 10.38
CA ILE A 158 2.77 2.17 9.35
C ILE A 158 3.48 2.06 8.00
N GLU A 159 2.69 2.12 6.93
CA GLU A 159 3.17 2.05 5.55
C GLU A 159 3.29 3.46 4.94
N LEU A 160 4.40 3.74 4.25
CA LEU A 160 4.76 5.04 3.67
C LEU A 160 5.08 4.93 2.17
N ASP A 161 4.73 5.97 1.40
CA ASP A 161 5.15 6.11 0.00
C ASP A 161 6.50 6.83 -0.09
N ASN A 162 7.37 6.44 -1.02
CA ASN A 162 8.62 7.18 -1.31
C ASN A 162 8.36 8.48 -2.10
N VAL A 163 7.86 9.52 -1.43
CA VAL A 163 7.50 10.82 -2.05
C VAL A 163 8.69 11.74 -2.31
N PHE A 164 8.59 12.58 -3.34
CA PHE A 164 9.69 13.44 -3.81
C PHE A 164 10.12 14.52 -2.81
N GLN A 165 9.19 15.08 -2.05
CA GLN A 165 9.49 16.16 -1.12
C GLN A 165 10.23 15.69 0.14
N GLY A 166 10.32 14.37 0.38
CA GLY A 166 10.90 13.80 1.60
C GLY A 166 9.99 13.94 2.83
N PHE A 167 10.57 13.73 4.01
CA PHE A 167 9.84 13.71 5.29
C PHE A 167 10.46 14.66 6.30
N ASP A 168 9.61 15.16 7.19
CA ASP A 168 9.98 15.94 8.37
C ASP A 168 9.18 15.38 9.55
N ILE A 169 9.50 14.12 9.87
CA ILE A 169 8.84 13.33 10.91
C ILE A 169 9.91 12.62 11.74
N ASN A 170 9.55 12.27 12.97
CA ASN A 170 10.38 11.40 13.79
C ASN A 170 9.52 10.34 14.47
N LEU A 171 9.43 9.16 13.85
CA LEU A 171 8.61 8.06 14.38
C LEU A 171 9.25 7.37 15.58
N SER A 172 10.58 7.51 15.77
CA SER A 172 11.29 6.87 16.89
C SER A 172 10.73 7.27 18.27
N ILE A 173 10.13 8.47 18.37
CA ILE A 173 9.52 9.00 19.60
C ILE A 173 8.22 8.27 19.95
N SER A 174 7.57 7.62 18.98
CA SER A 174 6.24 7.02 19.14
C SER A 174 6.26 5.51 19.43
N GLY A 175 7.43 4.85 19.34
CA GLY A 175 7.52 3.38 19.36
C GLY A 175 6.89 2.70 18.13
N ILE A 176 6.49 3.48 17.12
CA ILE A 176 5.92 2.99 15.86
C ILE A 176 7.02 3.01 14.81
N SER A 177 7.19 1.87 14.14
CA SER A 177 8.11 1.69 13.01
C SER A 177 7.42 2.00 11.69
N ALA A 178 8.20 2.20 10.63
CA ALA A 178 7.66 2.40 9.29
C ALA A 178 8.31 1.51 8.23
N SER A 179 7.51 1.27 7.20
CA SER A 179 7.86 0.60 5.97
C SER A 179 7.70 1.57 4.81
N ILE A 180 8.64 1.62 3.87
CA ILE A 180 8.58 2.52 2.72
C ILE A 180 8.53 1.74 1.39
N TYR A 181 7.60 2.11 0.52
CA TYR A 181 7.39 1.45 -0.77
C TYR A 181 8.26 2.06 -1.86
N VAL A 182 8.82 1.19 -2.70
CA VAL A 182 9.57 1.55 -3.90
C VAL A 182 9.21 0.62 -5.06
N PRO A 183 9.24 1.11 -6.32
CA PRO A 183 9.51 2.49 -6.69
C PRO A 183 8.25 3.35 -6.77
N TYR A 184 7.05 2.84 -6.44
CA TYR A 184 5.83 3.58 -6.73
C TYR A 184 5.22 4.25 -5.50
N ALA A 185 4.95 5.54 -5.66
CA ALA A 185 4.10 6.30 -4.78
C ALA A 185 2.75 6.51 -5.48
N TYR A 186 1.63 6.18 -4.82
CA TYR A 186 0.33 6.52 -5.41
C TYR A 186 0.07 8.02 -5.29
N VAL A 187 -0.53 8.66 -6.28
CA VAL A 187 -0.91 10.09 -6.22
C VAL A 187 -2.36 10.22 -5.77
N THR A 188 -3.24 9.41 -6.34
CA THR A 188 -4.68 9.40 -6.01
C THR A 188 -5.31 8.06 -6.36
N THR A 189 -6.38 7.69 -5.65
CA THR A 189 -7.19 6.49 -5.88
C THR A 189 -8.67 6.82 -5.68
N THR A 190 -9.55 6.10 -6.39
CA THR A 190 -11.00 6.26 -6.31
C THR A 190 -11.70 4.92 -6.55
N ARG A 191 -12.99 4.79 -6.24
CA ARG A 191 -13.77 3.60 -6.61
C ARG A 191 -14.07 3.53 -8.12
N ALA A 192 -14.10 4.67 -8.80
CA ALA A 192 -14.41 4.74 -10.21
C ALA A 192 -13.17 4.36 -11.05
N CYS A 193 -13.34 3.42 -11.98
CA CYS A 193 -12.24 2.87 -12.76
C CYS A 193 -12.42 3.22 -14.24
N LEU A 194 -11.35 3.66 -14.91
CA LEU A 194 -11.32 3.81 -16.37
C LEU A 194 -11.09 2.45 -17.02
N ALA A 195 -10.14 1.68 -16.47
CA ALA A 195 -9.68 0.44 -17.10
C ALA A 195 -10.81 -0.58 -17.33
N ILE A 196 -11.89 -0.49 -16.55
CA ILE A 196 -13.03 -1.41 -16.58
C ILE A 196 -13.74 -1.50 -17.93
N ASN A 197 -13.68 -0.44 -18.75
CA ASN A 197 -14.34 -0.38 -20.05
C ASN A 197 -13.37 -0.47 -21.23
N CYS A 198 -12.09 -0.78 -21.01
CA CYS A 198 -11.10 -0.82 -22.11
C CYS A 198 -11.40 -1.86 -23.18
N ASP A 199 -12.06 -2.96 -22.79
CA ASP A 199 -12.48 -4.03 -23.70
C ASP A 199 -13.92 -3.80 -24.24
N VAL A 200 -14.53 -2.63 -23.99
CA VAL A 200 -15.92 -2.30 -24.37
C VAL A 200 -15.92 -1.18 -25.40
N TYR A 201 -16.22 -1.53 -26.65
CA TYR A 201 -16.26 -0.59 -27.76
C TYR A 201 -17.21 0.58 -27.50
N GLY A 202 -16.71 1.81 -27.67
CA GLY A 202 -17.45 3.05 -27.48
C GLY A 202 -17.57 3.49 -26.01
N MET A 203 -16.95 2.78 -25.06
CA MET A 203 -16.94 3.14 -23.63
C MET A 203 -15.53 3.28 -23.05
N GLU A 204 -14.49 3.24 -23.88
CA GLU A 204 -13.08 3.16 -23.48
C GLU A 204 -12.65 4.33 -22.58
N ASP A 205 -13.22 5.52 -22.80
CA ASP A 205 -12.94 6.75 -22.04
C ASP A 205 -13.89 6.99 -20.86
N ILE A 206 -14.86 6.10 -20.64
CA ILE A 206 -15.89 6.27 -19.61
C ILE A 206 -15.39 5.74 -18.26
N VAL A 207 -15.26 6.66 -17.30
CA VAL A 207 -14.88 6.35 -15.93
C VAL A 207 -16.12 6.11 -15.07
N GLY A 208 -16.18 4.96 -14.39
CA GLY A 208 -17.32 4.69 -13.51
C GLY A 208 -17.17 3.42 -12.66
N ILE A 209 -18.29 3.02 -12.05
CA ILE A 209 -18.40 1.79 -11.25
C ILE A 209 -19.31 0.83 -12.02
N PHE A 210 -18.68 -0.08 -12.77
CA PHE A 210 -19.36 -1.04 -13.64
C PHE A 210 -19.05 -2.49 -13.20
N PRO A 211 -19.65 -3.51 -13.81
CA PRO A 211 -19.18 -4.88 -13.69
C PRO A 211 -17.71 -4.99 -14.15
N CYS A 212 -16.85 -5.55 -13.31
CA CYS A 212 -15.40 -5.55 -13.52
C CYS A 212 -14.91 -6.94 -13.94
N LYS A 213 -14.19 -7.04 -15.06
CA LYS A 213 -13.49 -8.27 -15.48
C LYS A 213 -11.97 -8.16 -15.29
N ARG A 214 -11.52 -7.16 -14.52
CA ARG A 214 -10.12 -6.95 -14.11
C ARG A 214 -9.21 -6.59 -15.28
N GLU A 215 -9.73 -5.82 -16.23
CA GLU A 215 -9.04 -5.29 -17.41
C GLU A 215 -7.76 -4.51 -17.03
N CYS A 216 -7.73 -3.88 -15.84
CA CYS A 216 -6.54 -3.24 -15.28
C CYS A 216 -5.34 -4.18 -15.10
N GLN A 217 -5.55 -5.50 -15.14
CA GLN A 217 -4.48 -6.48 -15.14
C GLN A 217 -3.76 -6.58 -16.48
N LYS A 218 -4.40 -6.14 -17.58
CA LYS A 218 -3.85 -6.09 -18.94
C LYS A 218 -3.36 -4.68 -19.31
N TYR A 219 -4.12 -3.66 -18.90
CA TYR A 219 -3.87 -2.28 -19.31
C TYR A 219 -3.17 -1.46 -18.24
N THR A 220 -2.21 -0.64 -18.69
CA THR A 220 -1.51 0.39 -17.93
C THR A 220 -1.46 1.65 -18.80
N PHE A 221 -1.83 2.81 -18.24
CA PHE A 221 -1.80 4.07 -18.98
C PHE A 221 -0.68 4.96 -18.47
N TYR A 222 0.01 5.62 -19.41
CA TYR A 222 1.03 6.63 -19.12
C TYR A 222 0.48 8.00 -19.47
N LEU A 223 0.25 8.84 -18.46
CA LEU A 223 -0.34 10.16 -18.61
C LEU A 223 0.79 11.20 -18.65
N LYS A 224 0.83 11.96 -19.74
CA LYS A 224 1.80 13.04 -19.98
C LYS A 224 1.05 14.37 -20.10
N SER A 225 1.58 15.40 -19.47
CA SER A 225 1.06 16.77 -19.57
C SER A 225 2.22 17.75 -19.39
N SER A 226 2.20 18.87 -20.11
CA SER A 226 3.19 19.95 -19.94
C SER A 226 3.17 20.58 -18.55
N ALA A 227 2.03 20.49 -17.85
CA ALA A 227 1.87 21.00 -16.49
C ALA A 227 2.32 20.00 -15.40
N MET A 228 2.69 18.78 -15.76
CA MET A 228 3.13 17.75 -14.83
C MET A 228 4.62 17.45 -15.06
N PRO A 229 5.50 17.64 -14.07
CA PRO A 229 6.95 17.52 -14.26
C PRO A 229 7.43 16.06 -14.35
N THR A 230 6.52 15.09 -14.33
CA THR A 230 6.82 13.67 -14.35
C THR A 230 5.68 12.89 -15.03
N ILE A 231 5.97 11.67 -15.48
CA ILE A 231 4.95 10.79 -16.05
C ILE A 231 4.12 10.22 -14.91
N LEU A 232 2.79 10.36 -15.01
CA LEU A 232 1.87 9.66 -14.13
C LEU A 232 1.48 8.32 -14.75
N ILE A 233 1.34 7.30 -13.92
CA ILE A 233 1.00 5.94 -14.36
C ILE A 233 -0.34 5.56 -13.77
N ARG A 234 -1.35 5.31 -14.60
CA ARG A 234 -2.65 4.84 -14.13
C ARG A 234 -2.74 3.33 -14.28
N LYS A 235 -2.93 2.64 -13.16
CA LYS A 235 -3.20 1.20 -13.07
C LYS A 235 -4.58 1.03 -12.45
N GLY A 236 -5.57 0.70 -13.28
CA GLY A 236 -6.97 0.60 -12.86
C GLY A 236 -7.52 1.91 -12.30
N ASN A 237 -7.85 1.89 -11.01
CA ASN A 237 -8.49 2.98 -10.28
C ASN A 237 -7.50 3.89 -9.51
N THR A 238 -6.20 3.64 -9.65
CA THR A 238 -5.14 4.38 -8.96
C THR A 238 -4.14 4.96 -9.94
N ILE A 239 -3.67 6.16 -9.63
CA ILE A 239 -2.61 6.86 -10.34
C ILE A 239 -1.36 6.84 -9.47
N PHE A 240 -0.21 6.61 -10.07
CA PHE A 240 1.09 6.47 -9.43
C PHE A 240 2.11 7.39 -10.08
N VAL A 241 3.20 7.59 -9.35
CA VAL A 241 4.45 8.15 -9.86
C VAL A 241 5.59 7.23 -9.44
N ARG A 242 6.64 7.18 -10.26
CA ARG A 242 7.83 6.36 -10.02
C ARG A 242 8.93 7.23 -9.38
N ASN A 243 9.42 6.79 -8.23
CA ASN A 243 10.55 7.36 -7.50
C ASN A 243 11.41 6.23 -6.89
N GLU A 244 12.56 5.97 -7.50
CA GLU A 244 13.52 4.96 -7.03
C GLU A 244 14.46 5.48 -5.94
N LYS A 245 14.62 6.81 -5.83
CA LYS A 245 15.59 7.41 -4.94
C LYS A 245 15.03 7.45 -3.53
N VAL A 246 15.39 6.47 -2.72
CA VAL A 246 15.10 6.45 -1.28
C VAL A 246 16.01 7.45 -0.57
N PRO A 247 15.48 8.35 0.29
CA PRO A 247 16.32 9.27 1.05
C PRO A 247 17.30 8.51 1.97
N SER A 248 18.55 8.95 2.06
CA SER A 248 19.58 8.28 2.86
C SER A 248 19.36 8.35 4.39
N TYR A 249 18.38 9.12 4.84
CA TYR A 249 18.07 9.36 6.25
C TYR A 249 16.81 8.63 6.72
N ILE A 250 16.22 7.73 5.93
CA ILE A 250 14.95 7.06 6.26
C ILE A 250 15.03 6.27 7.58
N ASP A 251 16.19 5.69 7.90
CA ASP A 251 16.46 4.99 9.15
C ASP A 251 16.31 5.93 10.36
N LYS A 252 16.81 7.17 10.25
CA LYS A 252 16.76 8.17 11.32
C LYS A 252 15.35 8.64 11.65
N ILE A 253 14.40 8.51 10.71
CA ILE A 253 12.99 8.87 10.92
C ILE A 253 12.14 7.68 11.39
N GLY A 254 12.74 6.51 11.61
CA GLY A 254 12.08 5.30 12.11
C GLY A 254 11.61 4.32 11.04
N VAL A 255 12.10 4.45 9.79
CA VAL A 255 11.87 3.44 8.75
C VAL A 255 12.92 2.33 8.85
N ASP A 256 12.46 1.11 9.08
CA ASP A 256 13.33 -0.06 9.22
C ASP A 256 13.10 -1.13 8.13
N ARG A 257 12.11 -0.91 7.24
CA ARG A 257 11.74 -1.83 6.15
C ARG A 257 11.56 -1.10 4.81
N ILE A 258 12.10 -1.68 3.74
CA ILE A 258 11.81 -1.27 2.35
C ILE A 258 10.95 -2.37 1.70
N VAL A 259 9.84 -1.94 1.10
CA VAL A 259 8.91 -2.80 0.36
C VAL A 259 9.10 -2.55 -1.13
N TYR A 260 9.55 -3.56 -1.85
CA TYR A 260 9.82 -3.51 -3.28
C TYR A 260 8.61 -4.03 -4.06
N GLU A 261 7.93 -3.14 -4.79
CA GLU A 261 6.81 -3.46 -5.67
C GLU A 261 7.33 -4.12 -6.95
N ILE A 262 7.18 -5.45 -7.03
CA ILE A 262 7.77 -6.28 -8.10
C ILE A 262 6.90 -6.26 -9.37
N ASP A 263 5.58 -6.14 -9.22
CA ASP A 263 4.63 -6.40 -10.32
C ASP A 263 3.46 -5.42 -10.45
N LEU A 264 3.56 -4.25 -9.79
CA LEU A 264 2.49 -3.26 -9.82
C LEU A 264 2.21 -2.73 -11.24
N ILE A 265 3.26 -2.51 -12.03
CA ILE A 265 3.22 -1.91 -13.38
C ILE A 265 3.93 -2.79 -14.38
#